data_AF-A0A1F9YQI5-F1
#
_entry.id   AF-A0A1F9YQI5-F1
#
_cell.length_a   1.000
_cell.length_b   1.000
_cell.length_c   1.000
_cell.angle_alpha   90.00
_cell.angle_beta   90.00
_cell.angle_gamma   90.00
#
_symmetry.space_group_name_H-M   'P 1'
#
loop_
_entity.id
_entity.type
_entity.pdbx_description
1 polymer ?
#
loop_
_entity_poly.entity_id
_entity_poly.type
_entity_poly.pdbx_seq_one_letter_code
_entity_poly.pdbx_strand_id
1 'polypeptide(L)'
;MIADFYYYLFVGLGLVTSYEDWAQRRVRNRWIALGLLAGAAGLTYLLWNSVLGHQGVRLGRFGEYYLPWRYYLKVFIHMGLSLTAAFTMWRLAIWPAGDAKLFILFSLLAVLIDPNIPGYPLLLFMLLLVNIFVPAGLLFAAETVARVLLRAGELWGVDWGVWLKAKLDVVGVRLREAWPHRYQYLAMAVNLFALFYLSGTAQRYSHRLHWGAFGNVILFLLMFVAWGKISQVLQDRRAGYASVAVLAAAMAWGSHWRGWDVPAIALSALQMAFNFGVLVSFARLLFHWHIERESRRRLSAENIEPGVVLSDDTWQTLAAEPELAEALGRRLSDGLSVEEAAAVKAWLEGRRSETDYAFYRTIPFAVWIFLGSFYTVTQRNNLVTALIPWLGKWWDAFMAVGGG
;
A
#
# COMPACT_ATOMS: atom_id res chain seq x y z
N MET A 1 8.09 -22.73 23.45
CA MET A 1 7.95 -21.82 24.60
C MET A 1 8.15 -20.35 24.23
N ILE A 2 9.31 -19.94 23.68
CA ILE A 2 9.55 -18.53 23.32
C ILE A 2 8.67 -18.08 22.15
N ALA A 3 8.59 -18.92 21.09
CA ALA A 3 7.70 -18.67 19.96
C ALA A 3 6.24 -18.52 20.40
N ASP A 4 5.76 -19.39 21.30
CA ASP A 4 4.39 -19.35 21.83
C ASP A 4 4.13 -18.05 22.60
N PHE A 5 5.06 -17.62 23.46
CA PHE A 5 4.97 -16.34 24.15
C PHE A 5 4.84 -15.17 23.16
N TYR A 6 5.69 -15.12 22.14
CA TYR A 6 5.63 -14.06 21.13
C TYR A 6 4.37 -14.13 20.26
N TYR A 7 3.84 -15.33 20.01
CA TYR A 7 2.58 -15.51 19.31
C TYR A 7 1.40 -14.95 20.12
N TYR A 8 1.30 -15.29 21.41
CA TYR A 8 0.25 -14.75 22.28
C TYR A 8 0.39 -13.24 22.47
N LEU A 9 1.61 -12.74 22.63
CA LEU A 9 1.87 -11.29 22.70
C LEU A 9 1.44 -10.59 21.40
N PHE A 10 1.78 -11.16 20.25
CA PHE A 10 1.39 -10.66 18.92
C PHE A 10 -0.13 -10.57 18.78
N VAL A 11 -0.86 -11.64 19.13
CA VAL A 11 -2.32 -11.67 19.05
C VAL A 11 -2.94 -10.68 20.04
N GLY A 12 -2.46 -10.67 21.29
CA GLY A 12 -2.96 -9.76 22.34
C GLY A 12 -2.77 -8.29 21.96
N LEU A 13 -1.57 -7.91 21.50
CA LEU A 13 -1.30 -6.55 21.04
C LEU A 13 -2.17 -6.21 19.81
N GLY A 14 -2.30 -7.11 18.84
CA GLY A 14 -3.14 -6.92 17.66
C GLY A 14 -4.59 -6.64 17.99
N LEU A 15 -5.18 -7.41 18.89
CA LEU A 15 -6.57 -7.21 19.33
C LEU A 15 -6.72 -5.87 20.07
N VAL A 16 -5.82 -5.57 21.01
CA VAL A 16 -5.89 -4.33 21.80
C VAL A 16 -5.69 -3.09 20.93
N THR A 17 -4.71 -3.09 20.03
CA THR A 17 -4.47 -1.93 19.15
C THR A 17 -5.57 -1.77 18.12
N SER A 18 -6.13 -2.86 17.58
CA SER A 18 -7.27 -2.79 16.67
C SER A 18 -8.51 -2.25 17.36
N TYR A 19 -8.77 -2.68 18.61
CA TYR A 19 -9.88 -2.16 19.41
C TYR A 19 -9.71 -0.67 19.74
N GLU A 20 -8.51 -0.25 20.19
CA GLU A 20 -8.25 1.17 20.49
C GLU A 20 -8.33 2.03 19.23
N ASP A 21 -7.84 1.56 18.09
CA ASP A 21 -7.93 2.27 16.82
C ASP A 21 -9.39 2.39 16.36
N TRP A 22 -10.19 1.33 16.51
CA TRP A 22 -11.62 1.40 16.20
C TRP A 22 -12.39 2.36 17.12
N ALA A 23 -12.13 2.31 18.43
CA ALA A 23 -12.86 3.07 19.44
C ALA A 23 -12.41 4.54 19.53
N GLN A 24 -11.10 4.79 19.44
CA GLN A 24 -10.48 6.10 19.69
C GLN A 24 -9.81 6.69 18.45
N ARG A 25 -9.81 5.99 17.31
CA ARG A 25 -9.16 6.42 16.04
C ARG A 25 -7.67 6.70 16.19
N ARG A 26 -7.02 6.09 17.17
CA ARG A 26 -5.59 6.23 17.43
C ARG A 26 -5.02 4.99 18.11
N VAL A 27 -3.82 4.62 17.68
CA VAL A 27 -3.01 3.59 18.36
C VAL A 27 -2.13 4.27 19.41
N ARG A 28 -2.31 3.94 20.69
CA ARG A 28 -1.52 4.56 21.77
C ARG A 28 -0.07 4.05 21.75
N ASN A 29 0.88 4.98 21.86
CA ASN A 29 2.32 4.67 21.89
C ASN A 29 2.73 3.67 23.00
N ARG A 30 1.97 3.58 24.10
CA ARG A 30 2.26 2.63 25.20
C ARG A 30 2.27 1.17 24.74
N TRP A 31 1.36 0.77 23.85
CA TRP A 31 1.27 -0.60 23.36
C TRP A 31 2.40 -0.93 22.39
N ILE A 32 2.73 0.05 21.54
CA ILE A 32 3.87 -0.02 20.63
C ILE A 32 5.17 -0.15 21.44
N ALA A 33 5.37 0.69 22.44
CA ALA A 33 6.54 0.66 23.31
C ALA A 33 6.66 -0.67 24.07
N LEU A 34 5.56 -1.18 24.64
CA LEU A 34 5.51 -2.48 25.31
C LEU A 34 5.95 -3.61 24.36
N GLY A 35 5.39 -3.64 23.15
CA GLY A 35 5.74 -4.65 22.14
C GLY A 35 7.20 -4.57 21.69
N LEU A 36 7.72 -3.36 21.46
CA LEU A 36 9.12 -3.15 21.07
C LEU A 36 10.09 -3.54 22.19
N LEU A 37 9.78 -3.20 23.44
CA LEU A 37 10.56 -3.61 24.61
C LEU A 37 10.57 -5.14 24.76
N ALA A 38 9.42 -5.79 24.62
CA ALA A 38 9.32 -7.25 24.67
C ALA A 38 10.07 -7.92 23.51
N GLY A 39 10.03 -7.35 22.30
CA GLY A 39 10.79 -7.81 21.15
C GLY A 39 12.31 -7.66 21.35
N ALA A 40 12.76 -6.52 21.88
CA ALA A 40 14.15 -6.28 22.22
C ALA A 40 14.64 -7.27 23.29
N ALA A 41 13.88 -7.47 24.36
CA ALA A 41 14.19 -8.45 25.40
C ALA A 41 14.31 -9.88 24.82
N GLY A 42 13.48 -10.23 23.85
CA GLY A 42 13.57 -11.51 23.12
C GLY A 42 14.84 -11.68 22.33
N LEU A 43 15.20 -10.66 21.55
CA LEU A 43 16.44 -10.67 20.79
C LEU A 43 17.66 -10.75 21.71
N THR A 44 17.67 -10.02 22.82
CA THR A 44 18.72 -10.11 23.84
C THR A 44 18.79 -11.50 24.46
N TYR A 45 17.65 -12.08 24.83
CA TYR A 45 17.58 -13.44 25.36
C TYR A 45 18.14 -14.47 24.35
N LEU A 46 17.73 -14.38 23.09
CA LEU A 46 18.22 -15.26 22.02
C LEU A 46 19.72 -15.05 21.81
N LEU A 47 20.20 -13.80 21.80
CA LEU A 47 21.61 -13.47 21.66
C LEU A 47 22.45 -14.10 22.77
N TRP A 48 22.02 -13.96 24.02
CA TRP A 48 22.71 -14.54 25.17
C TRP A 48 22.77 -16.07 25.10
N ASN A 49 21.65 -16.70 24.72
CA ASN A 49 21.61 -18.14 24.47
C ASN A 49 22.60 -18.57 23.39
N SER A 50 22.73 -17.79 22.33
CA SER A 50 23.67 -18.10 21.25
C SER A 50 25.12 -17.93 21.65
N VAL A 51 25.44 -16.92 22.48
CA VAL A 51 26.80 -16.75 23.02
C VAL A 51 27.18 -17.95 23.88
N LEU A 52 26.33 -18.34 24.83
CA LEU A 52 26.60 -19.48 25.72
C LEU A 52 26.65 -20.81 24.95
N GLY A 53 25.69 -21.03 24.05
CA GLY A 53 25.63 -22.25 23.24
C GLY A 53 26.85 -22.43 22.34
N HIS A 54 27.33 -21.36 21.70
CA HIS A 54 28.57 -21.41 20.89
C HIS A 54 29.83 -21.62 21.73
N GLN A 55 29.82 -21.25 23.01
CA GLN A 55 30.92 -21.54 23.95
C GLN A 55 30.81 -22.94 24.58
N GLY A 56 29.76 -23.70 24.27
CA GLY A 56 29.50 -25.02 24.88
C GLY A 56 29.00 -24.94 26.33
N VAL A 57 28.66 -23.77 26.83
CA VAL A 57 28.17 -23.55 28.20
C VAL A 57 26.66 -23.75 28.24
N ARG A 58 26.19 -24.64 29.12
CA ARG A 58 24.75 -24.90 29.34
C ARG A 58 24.40 -24.59 30.80
N LEU A 59 23.55 -23.59 31.02
CA LEU A 59 23.10 -23.15 32.34
C LEU A 59 21.58 -23.27 32.42
N GLY A 60 21.10 -24.45 32.82
CA GLY A 60 19.67 -24.78 32.74
C GLY A 60 19.19 -24.68 31.29
N ARG A 61 18.16 -23.87 31.03
CA ARG A 61 17.62 -23.62 29.68
C ARG A 61 18.49 -22.71 28.82
N PHE A 62 19.46 -22.02 29.41
CA PHE A 62 20.36 -21.14 28.65
C PHE A 62 21.44 -21.95 27.93
N GLY A 63 21.63 -21.66 26.64
CA GLY A 63 22.61 -22.34 25.79
C GLY A 63 22.11 -23.64 25.15
N GLU A 64 20.89 -24.09 25.48
CA GLU A 64 20.24 -25.25 24.84
C GLU A 64 19.75 -24.91 23.42
N TYR A 65 19.16 -23.71 23.26
CA TYR A 65 18.61 -23.23 22.00
C TYR A 65 19.40 -22.04 21.49
N TYR A 66 20.43 -22.29 20.69
CA TYR A 66 21.19 -21.23 20.04
C TYR A 66 20.91 -21.13 18.54
N LEU A 67 21.03 -19.91 18.03
CA LEU A 67 20.85 -19.57 16.63
C LEU A 67 22.21 -19.20 16.01
N PRO A 68 22.44 -19.53 14.72
CA PRO A 68 23.70 -19.17 14.07
C PRO A 68 23.84 -17.64 13.99
N TRP A 69 25.07 -17.11 14.04
CA TRP A 69 25.31 -15.65 13.97
C TRP A 69 24.68 -14.96 12.77
N ARG A 70 24.54 -15.67 11.65
CA ARG A 70 23.84 -15.20 10.45
C ARG A 70 22.37 -14.82 10.73
N TYR A 71 21.72 -15.41 11.72
CA TYR A 71 20.35 -15.06 12.12
C TYR A 71 20.24 -13.59 12.51
N TYR A 72 21.13 -13.09 13.39
CA TYR A 72 21.07 -11.70 13.88
C TYR A 72 21.31 -10.69 12.76
N LEU A 73 22.23 -10.99 11.83
CA LEU A 73 22.42 -10.17 10.64
C LEU A 73 21.16 -10.15 9.76
N LYS A 74 20.50 -11.30 9.58
CA LYS A 74 19.22 -11.37 8.85
C LYS A 74 18.11 -10.56 9.56
N VAL A 75 18.04 -10.59 10.89
CA VAL A 75 17.05 -9.80 11.67
C VAL A 75 17.33 -8.32 11.45
N PHE A 76 18.59 -7.90 11.55
CA PHE A 76 18.99 -6.51 11.34
C PHE A 76 18.65 -6.01 9.94
N ILE A 77 18.97 -6.79 8.90
CA ILE A 77 18.61 -6.48 7.50
C ILE A 77 17.09 -6.35 7.36
N HIS A 78 16.32 -7.31 7.89
CA HIS A 78 14.87 -7.29 7.82
C HIS A 78 14.28 -6.04 8.51
N MET A 79 14.73 -5.72 9.72
CA MET A 79 14.27 -4.56 10.46
C MET A 79 14.64 -3.24 9.76
N GLY A 80 15.82 -3.16 9.14
CA GLY A 80 16.20 -2.00 8.33
C GLY A 80 15.27 -1.81 7.12
N LEU A 81 14.90 -2.90 6.44
CA LEU A 81 13.96 -2.86 5.32
C LEU A 81 12.54 -2.48 5.78
N SER A 82 12.05 -3.06 6.87
CA SER A 82 10.73 -2.75 7.43
C SER A 82 10.64 -1.30 7.92
N LEU A 83 11.69 -0.79 8.57
CA LEU A 83 11.77 0.62 8.97
C LEU A 83 11.75 1.55 7.75
N THR A 84 12.52 1.23 6.72
CA THR A 84 12.56 2.01 5.47
C THR A 84 11.19 2.02 4.79
N ALA A 85 10.52 0.87 4.73
CA ALA A 85 9.18 0.76 4.17
C ALA A 85 8.16 1.59 4.98
N ALA A 86 8.13 1.41 6.30
CA ALA A 86 7.24 2.16 7.19
C ALA A 86 7.45 3.68 7.08
N PHE A 87 8.70 4.12 7.10
CA PHE A 87 9.07 5.53 6.94
C PHE A 87 8.63 6.06 5.58
N THR A 88 8.80 5.28 4.51
CA THR A 88 8.36 5.67 3.16
C THR A 88 6.85 5.83 3.09
N MET A 89 6.09 4.89 3.66
CA MET A 89 4.62 4.94 3.68
C MET A 89 4.10 6.13 4.49
N TRP A 90 4.72 6.43 5.64
CA TRP A 90 4.43 7.63 6.42
C TRP A 90 4.78 8.92 5.65
N ARG A 91 5.97 8.97 5.04
CA ARG A 91 6.46 10.16 4.32
C ARG A 91 5.66 10.48 3.06
N LEU A 92 5.03 9.46 2.46
CA LEU A 92 4.08 9.58 1.34
C LEU A 92 2.64 9.81 1.80
N ALA A 93 2.40 10.01 3.10
CA ALA A 93 1.08 10.22 3.69
C ALA A 93 0.09 9.07 3.42
N ILE A 94 0.60 7.85 3.19
CA ILE A 94 -0.24 6.66 3.01
C ILE A 94 -0.67 6.12 4.37
N TRP A 95 0.22 6.19 5.37
CA TRP A 95 -0.06 5.82 6.75
C TRP A 95 0.14 7.00 7.71
N PRO A 96 -0.68 7.09 8.77
CA PRO A 96 -0.33 7.87 9.94
C PRO A 96 0.88 7.24 10.66
N ALA A 97 1.55 8.02 11.50
CA ALA A 97 2.73 7.58 12.23
C ALA A 97 2.45 6.38 13.17
N GLY A 98 1.23 6.29 13.72
CA GLY A 98 0.79 5.18 14.56
C GLY A 98 0.85 3.83 13.81
N ASP A 99 0.29 3.79 12.61
CA ASP A 99 0.24 2.61 11.75
C ASP A 99 1.62 2.18 11.27
N ALA A 100 2.48 3.14 10.90
CA ALA A 100 3.86 2.87 10.52
C ALA A 100 4.64 2.20 11.67
N LYS A 101 4.48 2.69 12.90
CA LYS A 101 5.12 2.10 14.09
C LYS A 101 4.55 0.72 14.41
N LEU A 102 3.23 0.52 14.26
CA LEU A 102 2.57 -0.76 14.46
C LEU A 102 3.05 -1.81 13.45
N PHE A 103 3.24 -1.43 12.20
CA PHE A 103 3.84 -2.28 11.17
C PHE A 103 5.28 -2.70 11.54
N ILE A 104 6.12 -1.77 12.00
CA ILE A 104 7.50 -2.09 12.44
C ILE A 104 7.46 -3.13 13.57
N LEU A 105 6.57 -2.92 14.56
CA LEU A 105 6.39 -3.84 15.68
C LEU A 105 5.97 -5.24 15.19
N PHE A 106 4.93 -5.35 14.36
CA PHE A 106 4.48 -6.67 13.88
C PHE A 106 5.49 -7.35 12.96
N SER A 107 6.26 -6.58 12.20
CA SER A 107 7.37 -7.10 11.40
C SER A 107 8.45 -7.73 12.29
N LEU A 108 8.80 -7.09 13.42
CA LEU A 108 9.74 -7.64 14.40
C LEU A 108 9.20 -8.92 15.04
N LEU A 109 7.96 -8.86 15.54
CA LEU A 109 7.33 -9.98 16.23
C LEU A 109 7.17 -11.20 15.31
N ALA A 110 6.87 -11.01 14.03
CA ALA A 110 6.77 -12.10 13.06
C ALA A 110 8.06 -12.93 12.99
N VAL A 111 9.24 -12.26 12.98
CA VAL A 111 10.55 -12.93 12.93
C VAL A 111 10.89 -13.63 14.25
N LEU A 112 10.40 -13.12 15.38
CA LEU A 112 10.56 -13.75 16.69
C LEU A 112 9.65 -14.96 16.88
N ILE A 113 8.48 -14.98 16.25
CA ILE A 113 7.56 -16.12 16.24
C ILE A 113 8.15 -17.24 15.38
N ASP A 114 8.54 -16.93 14.14
CA ASP A 114 9.06 -17.93 13.22
C ASP A 114 10.14 -17.34 12.30
N PRO A 115 11.41 -17.75 12.45
CA PRO A 115 12.50 -17.27 11.61
C PRO A 115 12.51 -17.93 10.21
N ASN A 116 11.62 -18.89 9.95
CA ASN A 116 11.54 -19.63 8.68
C ASN A 116 10.38 -19.17 7.78
N ILE A 117 9.76 -18.01 8.08
CA ILE A 117 8.70 -17.47 7.22
C ILE A 117 9.25 -17.21 5.80
N PRO A 118 8.54 -17.62 4.73
CA PRO A 118 8.97 -17.40 3.37
C PRO A 118 9.28 -15.93 3.06
N GLY A 119 10.37 -15.72 2.33
CA GLY A 119 10.86 -14.39 2.02
C GLY A 119 11.75 -13.76 3.09
N TYR A 120 11.87 -14.32 4.30
CA TYR A 120 12.81 -13.82 5.30
C TYR A 120 14.27 -13.98 4.83
N PRO A 121 15.14 -12.94 4.91
CA PRO A 121 14.87 -11.61 5.49
C PRO A 121 14.42 -10.54 4.49
N LEU A 122 14.67 -10.73 3.20
CA LEU A 122 14.63 -9.66 2.21
C LEU A 122 13.22 -9.28 1.76
N LEU A 123 12.29 -10.22 1.75
CA LEU A 123 10.95 -10.06 1.16
C LEU A 123 9.82 -10.10 2.17
N LEU A 124 10.10 -10.51 3.42
CA LEU A 124 9.07 -10.65 4.43
C LEU A 124 8.33 -9.33 4.70
N PHE A 125 9.03 -8.19 4.71
CA PHE A 125 8.39 -6.89 4.91
C PHE A 125 7.40 -6.56 3.78
N MET A 126 7.75 -6.95 2.55
CA MET A 126 6.91 -6.76 1.37
C MET A 126 5.72 -7.72 1.38
N LEU A 127 5.94 -8.97 1.80
CA LEU A 127 4.89 -9.96 2.00
C LEU A 127 3.85 -9.47 3.01
N LEU A 128 4.31 -8.90 4.12
CA LEU A 128 3.44 -8.26 5.11
C LEU A 128 2.63 -7.12 4.49
N LEU A 129 3.27 -6.20 3.75
CA LEU A 129 2.57 -5.10 3.08
C LEU A 129 1.49 -5.61 2.12
N VAL A 130 1.80 -6.59 1.27
CA VAL A 130 0.83 -7.20 0.34
C VAL A 130 -0.34 -7.80 1.12
N ASN A 131 -0.07 -8.57 2.18
CA ASN A 131 -1.10 -9.19 2.98
C ASN A 131 -1.93 -8.19 3.83
N ILE A 132 -1.43 -6.97 4.04
CA ILE A 132 -2.16 -5.89 4.70
C ILE A 132 -3.04 -5.13 3.69
N PHE A 133 -2.47 -4.70 2.56
CA PHE A 133 -3.17 -3.84 1.61
C PHE A 133 -4.16 -4.58 0.71
N VAL A 134 -3.85 -5.81 0.31
CA VAL A 134 -4.73 -6.57 -0.60
C VAL A 134 -6.11 -6.83 0.02
N PRO A 135 -6.25 -7.39 1.23
CA PRO A 135 -7.58 -7.61 1.80
C PRO A 135 -8.32 -6.30 2.10
N ALA A 136 -7.63 -5.26 2.57
CA ALA A 136 -8.24 -3.94 2.77
C ALA A 136 -8.77 -3.37 1.45
N GLY A 137 -7.96 -3.41 0.39
CA GLY A 137 -8.35 -2.95 -0.95
C GLY A 137 -9.50 -3.75 -1.55
N LEU A 138 -9.52 -5.07 -1.36
CA LEU A 138 -10.61 -5.92 -1.81
C LEU A 138 -11.93 -5.59 -1.11
N LEU A 139 -11.92 -5.33 0.20
CA LEU A 139 -13.13 -4.93 0.91
C LEU A 139 -13.66 -3.58 0.38
N PHE A 140 -12.79 -2.58 0.23
CA PHE A 140 -13.20 -1.27 -0.29
C PHE A 140 -13.71 -1.36 -1.74
N ALA A 141 -13.09 -2.21 -2.55
CA ALA A 141 -13.55 -2.49 -3.90
C ALA A 141 -14.94 -3.13 -3.89
N ALA A 142 -15.15 -4.16 -3.06
CA ALA A 142 -16.43 -4.85 -2.93
C ALA A 142 -17.53 -3.91 -2.43
N GLU A 143 -17.24 -3.07 -1.44
CA GLU A 143 -18.18 -2.08 -0.94
C GLU A 143 -18.56 -1.05 -2.01
N THR A 144 -17.58 -0.58 -2.78
CA THR A 144 -17.83 0.35 -3.89
C THR A 144 -18.70 -0.31 -4.97
N VAL A 145 -18.38 -1.55 -5.36
CA VAL A 145 -19.17 -2.30 -6.34
C VAL A 145 -20.59 -2.53 -5.82
N ALA A 146 -20.76 -2.98 -4.58
CA ALA A 146 -22.08 -3.21 -3.98
C ALA A 146 -22.93 -1.93 -4.01
N ARG A 147 -22.36 -0.78 -3.66
CA ARG A 147 -23.08 0.50 -3.68
C ARG A 147 -23.37 0.97 -5.11
N VAL A 148 -22.49 0.71 -6.07
CA VAL A 148 -22.77 0.96 -7.50
C VAL A 148 -23.93 0.08 -7.97
N LEU A 149 -23.97 -1.19 -7.60
CA LEU A 149 -25.05 -2.12 -7.95
C LEU A 149 -26.39 -1.73 -7.30
N LEU A 150 -26.38 -1.33 -6.03
CA LEU A 150 -27.58 -0.83 -5.35
C LEU A 150 -28.16 0.41 -6.05
N ARG A 151 -27.29 1.32 -6.52
CA ARG A 151 -27.71 2.48 -7.31
C ARG A 151 -28.06 2.14 -8.76
N ALA A 152 -27.51 1.05 -9.31
CA ALA A 152 -27.90 0.58 -10.63
C ALA A 152 -29.37 0.13 -10.67
N GLY A 153 -29.95 -0.27 -9.54
CA GLY A 153 -31.39 -0.46 -9.40
C GLY A 153 -32.19 0.83 -9.67
N GLU A 154 -31.65 2.00 -9.31
CA GLU A 154 -32.24 3.31 -9.65
C GLU A 154 -32.12 3.62 -11.16
N LEU A 155 -31.20 2.95 -11.87
CA LEU A 155 -30.99 3.11 -13.31
C LEU A 155 -31.97 2.28 -14.16
N TRP A 156 -32.80 1.42 -13.57
CA TRP A 156 -33.77 0.59 -14.32
C TRP A 156 -34.88 1.38 -15.03
N GLY A 157 -34.98 2.70 -14.82
CA GLY A 157 -35.84 3.60 -15.60
C GLY A 157 -35.10 4.56 -16.53
N VAL A 158 -33.77 4.47 -16.62
CA VAL A 158 -32.97 5.41 -17.41
C VAL A 158 -32.87 4.91 -18.85
N ASP A 159 -33.16 5.81 -19.81
CA ASP A 159 -32.89 5.56 -21.22
C ASP A 159 -31.37 5.36 -21.42
N TRP A 160 -30.97 4.11 -21.62
CA TRP A 160 -29.58 3.72 -21.81
C TRP A 160 -28.92 4.45 -22.98
N GLY A 161 -29.68 4.82 -24.02
CA GLY A 161 -29.15 5.59 -25.14
C GLY A 161 -28.71 6.98 -24.71
N VAL A 162 -29.55 7.67 -23.91
CA VAL A 162 -29.24 9.00 -23.36
C VAL A 162 -28.07 8.92 -22.39
N TRP A 163 -28.07 7.94 -21.48
CA TRP A 163 -26.99 7.77 -20.51
C TRP A 163 -25.65 7.45 -21.18
N LEU A 164 -25.63 6.52 -22.13
CA LEU A 164 -24.42 6.12 -22.84
C LEU A 164 -23.88 7.28 -23.69
N LYS A 165 -24.76 8.00 -24.39
CA LYS A 165 -24.38 9.20 -25.14
C LYS A 165 -23.76 10.25 -24.22
N ALA A 166 -24.40 10.54 -23.08
CA ALA A 166 -23.85 11.48 -22.10
C ALA A 166 -22.48 11.04 -21.57
N LYS A 167 -22.26 9.74 -21.34
CA LYS A 167 -20.95 9.21 -20.93
C LYS A 167 -19.91 9.28 -22.05
N LEU A 168 -20.29 8.97 -23.28
CA LEU A 168 -19.43 9.09 -24.46
C LEU A 168 -19.05 10.55 -24.72
N ASP A 169 -19.98 11.48 -24.54
CA ASP A 169 -19.73 12.91 -24.65
C ASP A 169 -18.71 13.38 -23.59
N VAL A 170 -18.86 12.94 -22.33
CA VAL A 170 -17.87 13.21 -21.26
C VAL A 170 -16.50 12.63 -21.61
N VAL A 171 -16.44 11.41 -22.15
CA VAL A 171 -15.19 10.79 -22.60
C VAL A 171 -14.59 11.58 -23.78
N GLY A 172 -15.42 12.01 -24.72
CA GLY A 172 -15.01 12.81 -25.88
C GLY A 172 -14.44 14.17 -25.48
N VAL A 173 -15.08 14.86 -24.52
CA VAL A 173 -14.58 16.10 -23.92
C VAL A 173 -13.24 15.86 -23.24
N ARG A 174 -13.12 14.84 -22.39
CA ARG A 174 -11.85 14.48 -21.73
C ARG A 174 -10.74 14.14 -22.73
N LEU A 175 -11.06 13.42 -23.82
CA LEU A 175 -10.10 13.13 -24.87
C LEU A 175 -9.66 14.40 -25.61
N ARG A 176 -10.58 15.33 -25.86
CA ARG A 176 -10.29 16.63 -26.48
C ARG A 176 -9.42 17.51 -25.57
N GLU A 177 -9.70 17.54 -24.27
CA GLU A 177 -8.89 18.24 -23.26
C GLU A 177 -7.51 17.58 -23.07
N ALA A 178 -7.42 16.26 -23.23
CA ALA A 178 -6.18 15.50 -23.20
C ALA A 178 -5.35 15.64 -24.48
N TRP A 179 -5.96 16.02 -25.60
CA TRP A 179 -5.31 16.06 -26.92
C TRP A 179 -4.08 16.98 -27.01
N PRO A 180 -4.07 18.21 -26.43
CA PRO A 180 -2.86 19.04 -26.35
C PRO A 180 -1.70 18.32 -25.66
N HIS A 181 -2.00 17.41 -24.74
CA HIS A 181 -1.05 16.63 -23.95
C HIS A 181 -0.74 15.25 -24.55
N ARG A 182 -1.19 14.95 -25.79
CA ARG A 182 -1.04 13.62 -26.44
C ARG A 182 0.38 13.07 -26.44
N TYR A 183 1.40 13.91 -26.60
CA TYR A 183 2.80 13.48 -26.58
C TYR A 183 3.28 13.06 -25.19
N GLN A 184 2.73 13.65 -24.12
CA GLN A 184 3.04 13.23 -22.75
C GLN A 184 2.39 11.87 -22.45
N TYR A 185 1.16 11.65 -22.90
CA TYR A 185 0.49 10.34 -22.79
C TYR A 185 1.19 9.27 -23.60
N LEU A 186 1.65 9.59 -24.82
CA LEU A 186 2.45 8.68 -25.65
C LEU A 186 3.78 8.35 -24.98
N ALA A 187 4.50 9.34 -24.45
CA ALA A 187 5.73 9.13 -23.70
C ALA A 187 5.48 8.22 -22.47
N MET A 188 4.39 8.45 -21.74
CA MET A 188 4.01 7.62 -20.60
C MET A 188 3.73 6.16 -21.02
N ALA A 189 2.98 5.94 -22.10
CA ALA A 189 2.70 4.61 -22.62
C ALA A 189 3.99 3.87 -23.05
N VAL A 190 4.87 4.56 -23.77
CA VAL A 190 6.17 4.04 -24.22
C VAL A 190 7.07 3.70 -23.04
N ASN A 191 7.19 4.61 -22.06
CA ASN A 191 8.01 4.41 -20.87
C ASN A 191 7.47 3.27 -19.99
N LEU A 192 6.14 3.14 -19.87
CA LEU A 192 5.51 2.07 -19.13
C LEU A 192 5.74 0.71 -19.81
N PHE A 193 5.59 0.66 -21.14
CA PHE A 193 5.92 -0.52 -21.93
C PHE A 193 7.40 -0.90 -21.79
N ALA A 194 8.31 0.07 -21.86
CA ALA A 194 9.74 -0.14 -21.67
C ALA A 194 10.05 -0.75 -20.30
N LEU A 195 9.46 -0.21 -19.24
CA LEU A 195 9.63 -0.70 -17.89
C LEU A 195 9.20 -2.17 -17.75
N PHE A 196 8.02 -2.53 -18.25
CA PHE A 196 7.53 -3.91 -18.17
C PHE A 196 8.31 -4.87 -19.08
N TYR A 197 8.75 -4.40 -20.25
CA TYR A 197 9.61 -5.18 -21.14
C TYR A 197 10.95 -5.49 -20.47
N LEU A 198 11.61 -4.49 -19.89
CA LEU A 198 12.88 -4.66 -19.18
C LEU A 198 12.73 -5.51 -17.92
N SER A 199 11.61 -5.38 -17.20
CA SER A 199 11.31 -6.26 -16.08
C SER A 199 11.14 -7.71 -16.54
N GLY A 200 10.40 -7.95 -17.61
CA GLY A 200 10.19 -9.30 -18.16
C GLY A 200 11.49 -9.95 -18.65
N THR A 201 12.36 -9.18 -19.32
CA THR A 201 13.68 -9.68 -19.73
C THR A 201 14.60 -9.95 -18.55
N ALA A 202 14.63 -9.06 -17.54
CA ALA A 202 15.40 -9.25 -16.32
C ALA A 202 14.97 -10.52 -15.56
N GLN A 203 13.66 -10.75 -15.42
CA GLN A 203 13.12 -11.95 -14.77
C GLN A 203 13.54 -13.25 -15.49
N ARG A 204 13.54 -13.24 -16.83
CA ARG A 204 14.03 -14.38 -17.63
C ARG A 204 15.52 -14.61 -17.47
N TYR A 205 16.31 -13.55 -17.37
CA TYR A 205 17.76 -13.64 -17.19
C TYR A 205 18.15 -14.14 -15.80
N SER A 206 17.40 -13.71 -14.79
CA SER A 206 17.63 -14.14 -13.43
C SER A 206 17.01 -15.51 -13.17
N HIS A 207 17.69 -16.58 -13.61
CA HIS A 207 17.35 -17.94 -13.16
C HIS A 207 17.35 -18.06 -11.63
N ARG A 208 18.10 -17.19 -10.93
CA ARG A 208 18.13 -17.09 -9.47
C ARG A 208 17.03 -16.21 -8.89
N LEU A 209 16.43 -15.33 -9.68
CA LEU A 209 15.32 -14.50 -9.23
C LEU A 209 14.03 -14.81 -10.02
N HIS A 210 13.61 -16.07 -10.00
CA HIS A 210 12.24 -16.42 -10.40
C HIS A 210 11.28 -15.95 -9.31
N TRP A 211 10.93 -14.67 -9.35
CA TRP A 211 9.95 -14.09 -8.44
C TRP A 211 8.51 -14.57 -8.70
N GLY A 212 8.28 -15.28 -9.82
CA GLY A 212 6.97 -15.79 -10.20
C GLY A 212 5.88 -14.71 -10.24
N ALA A 213 4.64 -15.09 -9.96
CA ALA A 213 3.52 -14.15 -9.83
C ALA A 213 3.76 -13.10 -8.73
N PHE A 214 4.51 -13.45 -7.68
CA PHE A 214 4.78 -12.56 -6.55
C PHE A 214 5.64 -11.34 -6.96
N GLY A 215 6.62 -11.53 -7.85
CA GLY A 215 7.44 -10.42 -8.37
C GLY A 215 6.62 -9.36 -9.10
N ASN A 216 5.63 -9.81 -9.89
CA ASN A 216 4.74 -8.90 -10.60
C ASN A 216 3.85 -8.12 -9.63
N VAL A 217 3.34 -8.77 -8.57
CA VAL A 217 2.58 -8.10 -7.51
C VAL A 217 3.43 -7.05 -6.80
N ILE A 218 4.69 -7.37 -6.46
CA ILE A 218 5.60 -6.40 -5.84
C ILE A 218 5.86 -5.23 -6.76
N LEU A 219 6.16 -5.48 -8.03
CA LEU A 219 6.40 -4.44 -9.01
C LEU A 219 5.16 -3.53 -9.12
N PHE A 220 3.97 -4.11 -9.19
CA PHE A 220 2.71 -3.37 -9.27
C PHE A 220 2.48 -2.54 -8.00
N LEU A 221 2.72 -3.10 -6.81
CA LEU A 221 2.57 -2.38 -5.55
C LEU A 221 3.55 -1.20 -5.45
N LEU A 222 4.83 -1.42 -5.78
CA LEU A 222 5.85 -0.39 -5.79
C LEU A 222 5.51 0.73 -6.78
N MET A 223 5.12 0.35 -8.00
CA MET A 223 4.71 1.30 -9.02
C MET A 223 3.44 2.06 -8.61
N PHE A 224 2.49 1.39 -7.96
CA PHE A 224 1.25 2.00 -7.48
C PHE A 224 1.55 3.05 -6.39
N VAL A 225 2.33 2.69 -5.39
CA VAL A 225 2.73 3.59 -4.27
C VAL A 225 3.52 4.79 -4.78
N ALA A 226 4.46 4.56 -5.70
CA ALA A 226 5.29 5.61 -6.27
C ALA A 226 4.65 6.29 -7.49
N TRP A 227 3.42 5.93 -7.87
CA TRP A 227 2.82 6.31 -9.15
C TRP A 227 2.79 7.82 -9.35
N GLY A 228 2.47 8.61 -8.32
CA GLY A 228 2.41 10.07 -8.44
C GLY A 228 3.73 10.71 -8.85
N LYS A 229 4.87 10.17 -8.40
CA LYS A 229 6.21 10.64 -8.80
C LYS A 229 6.67 9.99 -10.10
N ILE A 230 6.46 8.67 -10.21
CA ILE A 230 6.82 7.91 -11.41
C ILE A 230 6.10 8.47 -12.63
N SER A 231 4.80 8.78 -12.54
CA SER A 231 4.03 9.30 -13.67
C SER A 231 4.59 10.62 -14.20
N GLN A 232 5.13 11.49 -13.34
CA GLN A 232 5.77 12.74 -13.77
C GLN A 232 7.02 12.45 -14.61
N VAL A 233 7.85 11.50 -14.18
CA VAL A 233 9.04 11.05 -14.92
C VAL A 233 8.64 10.35 -16.22
N LEU A 234 7.62 9.48 -16.18
CA LEU A 234 7.12 8.77 -17.36
C LEU A 234 6.46 9.73 -18.38
N GLN A 235 5.96 10.89 -17.96
CA GLN A 235 5.38 11.89 -18.86
C GLN A 235 6.44 12.78 -19.53
N ASP A 236 7.71 12.73 -19.10
CA ASP A 236 8.79 13.47 -19.74
C ASP A 236 9.10 12.89 -21.14
N ARG A 237 9.04 13.75 -22.15
CA ARG A 237 9.34 13.41 -23.54
C ARG A 237 10.77 12.92 -23.71
N ARG A 238 11.72 13.49 -22.96
CA ARG A 238 13.13 13.08 -23.01
C ARG A 238 13.32 11.66 -22.51
N ALA A 239 12.65 11.32 -21.40
CA ALA A 239 12.58 9.95 -20.89
C ALA A 239 11.93 9.02 -21.93
N GLY A 240 10.88 9.48 -22.62
CA GLY A 240 10.25 8.76 -23.73
C GLY A 240 11.25 8.35 -24.82
N TYR A 241 12.02 9.29 -25.35
CA TYR A 241 13.04 8.99 -26.37
C TYR A 241 14.14 8.06 -25.86
N ALA A 242 14.60 8.25 -24.63
CA ALA A 242 15.57 7.37 -24.00
C ALA A 242 15.04 5.94 -23.87
N SER A 243 13.78 5.76 -23.46
CA SER A 243 13.14 4.45 -23.36
C SER A 243 12.98 3.76 -24.71
N VAL A 244 12.67 4.49 -25.79
CA VAL A 244 12.65 3.92 -27.15
C VAL A 244 14.04 3.40 -27.54
N ALA A 245 15.09 4.18 -27.30
CA ALA A 245 16.46 3.78 -27.62
C ALA A 245 16.88 2.54 -26.80
N VAL A 246 16.58 2.52 -25.50
CA VAL A 246 16.86 1.37 -24.61
C VAL A 246 16.06 0.14 -25.03
N LEU A 247 14.80 0.30 -25.40
CA LEU A 247 13.97 -0.80 -25.92
C LEU A 247 14.53 -1.37 -27.21
N ALA A 248 14.85 -0.51 -28.19
CA ALA A 248 15.43 -0.94 -29.46
C ALA A 248 16.74 -1.70 -29.25
N ALA A 249 17.61 -1.19 -28.37
CA ALA A 249 18.85 -1.86 -28.00
C ALA A 249 18.59 -3.21 -27.30
N ALA A 250 17.66 -3.27 -26.34
CA ALA A 250 17.32 -4.50 -25.61
C ALA A 250 16.69 -5.57 -26.53
N MET A 251 15.83 -5.15 -27.46
CA MET A 251 15.21 -6.03 -28.47
C MET A 251 16.23 -6.54 -29.48
N ALA A 252 17.09 -5.67 -30.02
CA ALA A 252 18.15 -6.06 -30.94
C ALA A 252 19.15 -7.00 -30.26
N TRP A 253 19.56 -6.68 -29.03
CA TRP A 253 20.44 -7.52 -28.23
C TRP A 253 19.82 -8.90 -27.95
N GLY A 254 18.58 -8.91 -27.47
CA GLY A 254 17.84 -10.13 -27.13
C GLY A 254 17.59 -11.05 -28.32
N SER A 255 17.19 -10.46 -29.46
CA SER A 255 16.96 -11.19 -30.70
C SER A 255 18.27 -11.77 -31.25
N HIS A 256 19.30 -10.94 -31.41
CA HIS A 256 20.53 -11.34 -32.10
C HIS A 256 21.40 -12.29 -31.27
N TRP A 257 21.60 -12.02 -29.99
CA TRP A 257 22.58 -12.74 -29.17
C TRP A 257 21.97 -13.89 -28.36
N ARG A 258 20.66 -13.83 -28.10
CA ARG A 258 20.00 -14.78 -27.18
C ARG A 258 18.85 -15.55 -27.80
N GLY A 259 18.50 -15.28 -29.06
CA GLY A 259 17.38 -15.92 -29.74
C GLY A 259 16.06 -15.72 -28.98
N TRP A 260 15.89 -14.58 -28.32
CA TRP A 260 14.65 -14.31 -27.59
C TRP A 260 13.48 -14.17 -28.56
N ASP A 261 12.36 -14.77 -28.18
CA ASP A 261 11.05 -14.47 -28.76
C ASP A 261 10.62 -13.06 -28.33
N VAL A 262 11.19 -12.06 -29.01
CA VAL A 262 10.90 -10.63 -28.79
C VAL A 262 9.40 -10.34 -28.92
N PRO A 263 8.67 -10.87 -29.93
CA PRO A 263 7.22 -10.72 -30.00
C PRO A 263 6.50 -11.20 -28.74
N ALA A 264 6.83 -12.38 -28.20
CA ALA A 264 6.18 -12.88 -26.99
C ALA A 264 6.49 -12.02 -25.76
N ILE A 265 7.72 -11.53 -25.60
CA ILE A 265 8.08 -10.62 -24.48
C ILE A 265 7.34 -9.29 -24.63
N ALA A 266 7.30 -8.74 -25.85
CA ALA A 266 6.61 -7.49 -26.14
C ALA A 266 5.10 -7.62 -25.85
N LEU A 267 4.46 -8.70 -26.29
CA LEU A 267 3.05 -8.94 -26.01
C LEU A 267 2.79 -9.07 -24.50
N SER A 268 3.64 -9.79 -23.78
CA SER A 268 3.54 -9.91 -22.32
C SER A 268 3.72 -8.55 -21.62
N ALA A 269 4.69 -7.75 -22.05
CA ALA A 269 4.91 -6.40 -21.51
C ALA A 269 3.73 -5.46 -21.79
N LEU A 270 3.13 -5.54 -22.99
CA LEU A 270 1.92 -4.79 -23.34
C LEU A 270 0.73 -5.20 -22.47
N GLN A 271 0.54 -6.51 -22.26
CA GLN A 271 -0.51 -7.02 -21.38
C GLN A 271 -0.31 -6.57 -19.93
N MET A 272 0.93 -6.60 -19.41
CA MET A 272 1.24 -6.09 -18.07
C MET A 272 1.00 -4.60 -17.95
N ALA A 273 1.42 -3.80 -18.95
CA ALA A 273 1.19 -2.36 -18.98
C ALA A 273 -0.31 -2.04 -19.00
N PHE A 274 -1.09 -2.76 -19.80
CA PHE A 274 -2.54 -2.63 -19.85
C PHE A 274 -3.18 -2.99 -18.50
N ASN A 275 -2.87 -4.17 -17.96
CA ASN A 275 -3.39 -4.63 -16.67
C ASN A 275 -3.06 -3.65 -15.53
N PHE A 276 -1.83 -3.13 -15.52
CA PHE A 276 -1.42 -2.12 -14.55
C PHE A 276 -2.19 -0.80 -14.74
N GLY A 277 -2.38 -0.35 -15.99
CA GLY A 277 -3.18 0.84 -16.29
C GLY A 277 -4.63 0.70 -15.83
N VAL A 278 -5.25 -0.47 -16.06
CA VAL A 278 -6.60 -0.79 -15.56
C VAL A 278 -6.61 -0.79 -14.04
N LEU A 279 -5.66 -1.46 -13.39
CA LEU A 279 -5.54 -1.51 -11.93
C LEU A 279 -5.42 -0.10 -11.32
N VAL A 280 -4.51 0.73 -11.84
CA VAL A 280 -4.32 2.11 -11.36
C VAL A 280 -5.57 2.95 -11.57
N SER A 281 -6.23 2.82 -12.72
CA SER A 281 -7.46 3.56 -13.02
C SER A 281 -8.59 3.15 -12.09
N PHE A 282 -8.75 1.84 -11.86
CA PHE A 282 -9.74 1.30 -10.94
C PHE A 282 -9.44 1.72 -9.51
N ALA A 283 -8.20 1.60 -9.05
CA ALA A 283 -7.79 2.06 -7.72
C ALA A 283 -8.04 3.56 -7.55
N ARG A 284 -7.68 4.40 -8.53
CA ARG A 284 -7.99 5.84 -8.51
C ARG A 284 -9.49 6.11 -8.43
N LEU A 285 -10.30 5.35 -9.17
CA LEU A 285 -11.75 5.46 -9.11
C LEU A 285 -12.27 5.11 -7.71
N LEU A 286 -11.79 4.00 -7.13
CA LEU A 286 -12.13 3.59 -5.77
C LEU A 286 -11.73 4.65 -4.74
N PHE A 287 -10.48 5.13 -4.80
CA PHE A 287 -9.98 6.16 -3.89
C PHE A 287 -10.75 7.45 -4.01
N HIS A 288 -10.95 7.96 -5.24
CA HIS A 288 -11.74 9.18 -5.48
C HIS A 288 -13.16 9.01 -4.95
N TRP A 289 -13.81 7.88 -5.23
CA TRP A 289 -15.19 7.66 -4.82
C TRP A 289 -15.34 7.47 -3.31
N HIS A 290 -14.50 6.62 -2.70
CA HIS A 290 -14.54 6.33 -1.27
C HIS A 290 -14.08 7.54 -0.44
N ILE A 291 -12.96 8.17 -0.79
CA ILE A 291 -12.46 9.36 -0.08
C ILE A 291 -13.43 10.52 -0.28
N GLU A 292 -13.83 10.90 -1.49
CA GLU A 292 -14.63 12.11 -1.64
C GLU A 292 -16.04 11.99 -1.07
N ARG A 293 -16.68 10.82 -1.15
CA ARG A 293 -18.07 10.68 -0.68
C ARG A 293 -18.19 10.31 0.79
N GLU A 294 -17.35 9.42 1.29
CA GLU A 294 -17.52 8.91 2.66
C GLU A 294 -16.69 9.65 3.67
N SER A 295 -15.51 10.12 3.25
CA SER A 295 -14.60 10.73 4.18
C SER A 295 -14.89 12.20 4.39
N ARG A 296 -15.45 12.94 3.41
CA ARG A 296 -15.85 14.35 3.58
C ARG A 296 -17.05 14.48 4.53
N ARG A 297 -16.78 14.66 5.82
CA ARG A 297 -17.78 15.15 6.78
C ARG A 297 -17.65 16.65 6.94
N ARG A 298 -18.80 17.32 7.01
CA ARG A 298 -18.89 18.72 7.43
C ARG A 298 -18.82 18.71 8.95
N LEU A 299 -17.81 19.37 9.51
CA LEU A 299 -17.71 19.57 10.96
C LEU A 299 -17.92 21.06 11.24
N SER A 300 -18.74 21.35 12.27
CA SER A 300 -18.80 22.69 12.83
C SER A 300 -17.49 23.01 13.56
N ALA A 301 -17.19 24.30 13.73
CA ALA A 301 -16.00 24.77 14.44
C ALA A 301 -15.83 24.12 15.84
N GLU A 302 -16.95 23.86 16.51
CA GLU A 302 -16.99 23.22 17.83
C GLU A 302 -16.38 21.80 17.83
N ASN A 303 -16.57 21.06 16.73
CA ASN A 303 -16.17 19.67 16.56
C ASN A 303 -14.76 19.49 15.99
N ILE A 304 -13.99 20.57 15.85
CA ILE A 304 -12.59 20.48 15.41
C ILE A 304 -11.74 20.08 16.60
N GLU A 305 -11.24 18.86 16.54
CA GLU A 305 -10.37 18.26 17.53
C GLU A 305 -8.96 18.02 16.96
N PRO A 306 -7.92 17.93 17.81
CA PRO A 306 -6.60 17.51 17.38
C PRO A 306 -6.64 16.13 16.71
N GLY A 307 -5.89 15.96 15.61
CA GLY A 307 -5.85 14.74 14.80
C GLY A 307 -6.89 14.69 13.67
N VAL A 308 -7.76 15.70 13.55
CA VAL A 308 -8.65 15.82 12.39
C VAL A 308 -7.83 16.13 11.14
N VAL A 309 -8.06 15.39 10.04
CA VAL A 309 -7.38 15.60 8.76
C VAL A 309 -8.25 16.50 7.87
N LEU A 310 -7.75 17.69 7.56
CA LEU A 310 -8.41 18.62 6.63
C LEU A 310 -8.45 18.05 5.21
N SER A 311 -9.56 18.27 4.50
CA SER A 311 -9.61 18.00 3.05
C SER A 311 -8.64 18.89 2.30
N ASP A 312 -8.27 18.49 1.07
CA ASP A 312 -7.30 19.23 0.25
C ASP A 312 -7.79 20.66 -0.02
N ASP A 313 -9.08 20.80 -0.35
CA ASP A 313 -9.73 22.08 -0.66
C ASP A 313 -9.77 22.98 0.59
N THR A 314 -10.16 22.42 1.74
CA THR A 314 -10.17 23.13 3.02
C THR A 314 -8.75 23.53 3.46
N TRP A 315 -7.77 22.64 3.33
CA TRP A 315 -6.37 22.96 3.64
C TRP A 315 -5.88 24.12 2.80
N GLN A 316 -6.09 24.09 1.48
CA GLN A 316 -5.66 25.17 0.59
C GLN A 316 -6.35 26.49 0.92
N THR A 317 -7.64 26.44 1.27
CA THR A 317 -8.41 27.63 1.66
C THR A 317 -7.87 28.23 2.96
N LEU A 318 -7.64 27.41 3.99
CA LEU A 318 -7.13 27.87 5.28
C LEU A 318 -5.66 28.31 5.19
N ALA A 319 -4.83 27.61 4.40
CA ALA A 319 -3.43 27.97 4.19
C ALA A 319 -3.23 29.22 3.33
N ALA A 320 -4.25 29.67 2.61
CA ALA A 320 -4.24 30.95 1.89
C ALA A 320 -4.49 32.15 2.81
N GLU A 321 -4.98 31.92 4.03
CA GLU A 321 -5.27 32.97 5.01
C GLU A 321 -3.99 33.29 5.80
N PRO A 322 -3.46 34.53 5.75
CA PRO A 322 -2.16 34.87 6.32
C PRO A 322 -2.03 34.54 7.82
N GLU A 323 -3.10 34.74 8.59
CA GLU A 323 -3.13 34.47 10.04
C GLU A 323 -3.01 32.97 10.37
N LEU A 324 -3.54 32.10 9.49
CA LEU A 324 -3.50 30.65 9.69
C LEU A 324 -2.30 30.01 9.01
N ALA A 325 -1.77 30.59 7.93
CA ALA A 325 -0.65 30.03 7.19
C ALA A 325 0.59 29.82 8.07
N GLU A 326 0.84 30.74 9.01
CA GLU A 326 1.95 30.62 9.96
C GLU A 326 1.68 29.51 11.00
N ALA A 327 0.44 29.37 11.45
CA ALA A 327 0.05 28.38 12.46
C ALA A 327 -0.05 26.94 11.90
N LEU A 328 -0.54 26.77 10.67
CA LEU A 328 -0.82 25.46 10.05
C LEU A 328 0.45 24.70 9.65
N GLY A 329 1.61 25.36 9.56
CA GLY A 329 2.86 24.71 9.22
C GLY A 329 2.76 23.82 7.97
N ARG A 330 3.22 22.56 8.08
CA ARG A 330 3.22 21.61 6.97
C ARG A 330 2.15 20.55 7.18
N ARG A 331 1.32 20.32 6.15
CA ARG A 331 0.32 19.25 6.17
C ARG A 331 0.91 17.87 6.49
N LEU A 332 0.43 17.26 7.57
CA LEU A 332 0.78 15.90 8.01
C LEU A 332 -0.40 14.94 7.84
N SER A 333 -0.10 13.65 7.69
CA SER A 333 -1.12 12.59 7.65
C SER A 333 -1.74 12.30 9.02
N ASP A 334 -1.10 12.75 10.09
CA ASP A 334 -1.57 12.58 11.47
C ASP A 334 -2.72 13.55 11.85
N GLY A 335 -3.08 14.46 10.94
CA GLY A 335 -4.08 15.50 11.17
C GLY A 335 -3.51 16.73 11.86
N LEU A 336 -4.40 17.62 12.30
CA LEU A 336 -4.04 18.87 12.96
C LEU A 336 -3.36 18.62 14.33
N SER A 337 -2.29 19.34 14.61
CA SER A 337 -1.73 19.42 15.97
C SER A 337 -2.71 20.06 16.96
N VAL A 338 -2.39 20.05 18.25
CA VAL A 338 -3.23 20.71 19.26
C VAL A 338 -3.29 22.21 19.01
N GLU A 339 -2.15 22.81 18.66
CA GLU A 339 -2.00 24.23 18.35
C GLU A 339 -2.70 24.58 17.02
N GLU A 340 -2.51 23.77 15.99
CA GLU A 340 -3.15 23.96 14.67
C GLU A 340 -4.67 23.85 14.77
N ALA A 341 -5.19 22.87 15.52
CA ALA A 341 -6.62 22.71 15.75
C ALA A 341 -7.22 23.90 16.52
N ALA A 342 -6.52 24.38 17.55
CA ALA A 342 -6.94 25.56 18.30
C ALA A 342 -6.95 26.83 17.43
N ALA A 343 -5.93 27.03 16.59
CA ALA A 343 -5.84 28.16 15.68
C ALA A 343 -6.97 28.14 14.64
N VAL A 344 -7.21 26.98 13.99
CA VAL A 344 -8.31 26.81 13.04
C VAL A 344 -9.66 27.04 13.72
N LYS A 345 -9.85 26.50 14.92
CA LYS A 345 -11.10 26.69 15.68
C LYS A 345 -11.35 28.16 16.03
N ALA A 346 -10.36 28.85 16.57
CA ALA A 346 -10.48 30.27 16.92
C ALA A 346 -10.78 31.14 15.69
N TRP A 347 -10.12 30.84 14.56
CA TRP A 347 -10.35 31.55 13.31
C TRP A 347 -11.78 31.33 12.77
N LEU A 348 -12.29 30.11 12.87
CA LEU A 348 -13.66 29.78 12.47
C LEU A 348 -14.73 30.37 13.39
N GLU A 349 -14.46 30.48 14.69
CA GLU A 349 -15.39 31.13 15.63
C GLU A 349 -15.49 32.64 15.36
N GLY A 350 -14.39 33.28 14.92
CA GLY A 350 -14.35 34.71 14.57
C GLY A 350 -15.10 35.05 13.27
N ARG A 351 -15.11 34.13 12.29
CA ARG A 351 -15.91 34.28 11.08
C ARG A 351 -17.24 33.55 11.29
N ARG A 352 -18.32 34.30 11.55
CA ARG A 352 -19.74 33.83 11.61
C ARG A 352 -20.25 33.18 10.30
N SER A 353 -19.39 32.50 9.54
CA SER A 353 -19.69 31.99 8.23
C SER A 353 -20.33 30.60 8.33
N GLU A 354 -21.43 30.42 7.63
CA GLU A 354 -22.08 29.14 7.30
C GLU A 354 -21.20 28.25 6.39
N THR A 355 -19.90 28.52 6.29
CA THR A 355 -19.02 27.79 5.38
C THR A 355 -18.71 26.42 5.98
N ASP A 356 -19.38 25.41 5.46
CA ASP A 356 -19.16 24.03 5.82
C ASP A 356 -17.77 23.57 5.32
N TYR A 357 -16.81 23.42 6.22
CA TYR A 357 -15.50 22.87 5.91
C TYR A 357 -15.54 21.34 5.88
N ALA A 358 -14.86 20.75 4.90
CA ALA A 358 -14.84 19.30 4.70
C ALA A 358 -13.59 18.70 5.35
N PHE A 359 -13.81 17.68 6.18
CA PHE A 359 -12.77 16.96 6.90
C PHE A 359 -12.82 15.49 6.52
N TYR A 360 -11.67 14.81 6.49
CA TYR A 360 -11.58 13.39 6.20
C TYR A 360 -11.75 12.55 7.48
N ARG A 361 -12.68 11.58 7.45
CA ARG A 361 -12.77 10.55 8.49
C ARG A 361 -11.58 9.60 8.39
N THR A 362 -10.82 9.46 9.47
CA THR A 362 -9.77 8.44 9.59
C THR A 362 -10.40 7.04 9.59
N ILE A 363 -9.86 6.17 8.76
CA ILE A 363 -10.24 4.75 8.68
C ILE A 363 -9.34 4.00 9.67
N PRO A 364 -9.90 3.19 10.58
CA PRO A 364 -9.11 2.41 11.52
C PRO A 364 -8.33 1.34 10.75
N PHE A 365 -7.04 1.59 10.51
CA PHE A 365 -6.20 0.75 9.67
C PHE A 365 -5.41 -0.30 10.46
N ALA A 366 -5.34 -0.16 11.79
CA ALA A 366 -4.64 -1.11 12.66
C ALA A 366 -5.17 -2.54 12.53
N VAL A 367 -6.48 -2.71 12.28
CA VAL A 367 -7.11 -4.02 12.06
C VAL A 367 -6.55 -4.71 10.82
N TRP A 368 -6.29 -3.97 9.74
CA TRP A 368 -5.72 -4.52 8.52
C TRP A 368 -4.26 -4.89 8.69
N ILE A 369 -3.51 -4.07 9.42
CA ILE A 369 -2.11 -4.37 9.78
C ILE A 369 -2.06 -5.67 10.58
N PHE A 370 -2.93 -5.80 11.59
CA PHE A 370 -3.00 -7.01 12.40
C PHE A 370 -3.41 -8.24 11.58
N LEU A 371 -4.53 -8.18 10.85
CA LEU A 371 -5.02 -9.31 10.04
C LEU A 371 -4.03 -9.75 8.97
N GLY A 372 -3.42 -8.80 8.25
CA GLY A 372 -2.42 -9.11 7.23
C GLY A 372 -1.14 -9.71 7.82
N SER A 373 -0.70 -9.20 8.97
CA SER A 373 0.45 -9.76 9.68
C SER A 373 0.15 -11.16 10.23
N PHE A 374 -1.04 -11.34 10.82
CA PHE A 374 -1.49 -12.63 11.35
C PHE A 374 -1.60 -13.70 10.25
N TYR A 375 -2.17 -13.34 9.10
CA TYR A 375 -2.22 -14.21 7.93
C TYR A 375 -0.80 -14.61 7.48
N THR A 376 0.13 -13.66 7.44
CA THR A 376 1.53 -13.93 7.05
C THR A 376 2.20 -14.94 7.98
N VAL A 377 2.03 -14.78 9.29
CA VAL A 377 2.61 -15.68 10.30
C VAL A 377 1.97 -17.07 10.24
N THR A 378 0.66 -17.17 10.01
CA THR A 378 -0.07 -18.46 10.08
C THR A 378 -0.05 -19.25 8.78
N GLN A 379 -0.26 -18.60 7.63
CA GLN A 379 -0.37 -19.27 6.33
C GLN A 379 0.96 -19.39 5.61
N ARG A 380 1.98 -18.62 6.03
CA ARG A 380 3.33 -18.58 5.42
C ARG A 380 3.30 -18.34 3.91
N ASN A 381 2.25 -17.71 3.39
CA ASN A 381 2.11 -17.42 1.97
C ASN A 381 1.54 -16.02 1.76
N ASN A 382 1.53 -15.55 0.51
CA ASN A 382 0.86 -14.31 0.14
C ASN A 382 -0.61 -14.58 -0.22
N LEU A 383 -1.50 -13.69 0.21
CA LEU A 383 -2.93 -13.80 0.00
C LEU A 383 -3.27 -13.86 -1.50
N VAL A 384 -2.51 -13.16 -2.34
CA VAL A 384 -2.72 -13.16 -3.79
C VAL A 384 -2.58 -14.56 -4.39
N THR A 385 -1.56 -15.31 -4.01
CA THR A 385 -1.36 -16.70 -4.47
C THR A 385 -2.42 -17.64 -3.93
N ALA A 386 -3.00 -17.37 -2.76
CA ALA A 386 -4.16 -18.12 -2.28
C ALA A 386 -5.44 -17.78 -3.07
N LEU A 387 -5.59 -16.53 -3.52
CA LEU A 387 -6.75 -16.08 -4.28
C LEU A 387 -6.73 -16.49 -5.76
N ILE A 388 -5.55 -16.57 -6.41
CA ILE A 388 -5.44 -16.88 -7.84
C ILE A 388 -6.17 -18.19 -8.23
N PRO A 389 -5.94 -19.34 -7.55
CA PRO A 389 -6.64 -20.58 -7.90
C PRO A 389 -8.16 -20.48 -7.69
N TRP A 390 -8.59 -19.73 -6.68
CA TRP A 390 -10.01 -19.52 -6.39
C TRP A 390 -10.68 -18.67 -7.48
N LEU A 391 -10.03 -17.58 -7.90
CA LEU A 391 -10.49 -16.72 -8.99
C LEU A 391 -10.53 -17.48 -10.33
N GLY A 392 -9.55 -18.34 -10.60
CA GLY A 392 -9.56 -19.19 -11.79
C GLY A 392 -10.80 -20.09 -11.86
N LYS A 393 -11.09 -20.81 -10.77
CA LYS A 393 -12.30 -21.66 -10.68
C LYS A 393 -13.60 -20.88 -10.85
N TRP A 394 -13.68 -19.68 -10.27
CA TRP A 394 -14.86 -18.83 -10.39
C TRP A 394 -15.06 -18.34 -11.83
N TRP A 395 -13.97 -17.94 -12.49
CA TRP A 395 -13.98 -17.54 -13.90
C TRP A 395 -14.45 -18.68 -14.81
N ASP A 396 -13.91 -19.89 -14.61
CA ASP A 396 -14.28 -21.07 -15.38
C ASP A 396 -15.79 -21.39 -15.22
N ALA A 397 -16.32 -21.29 -13.99
CA ALA A 397 -17.74 -21.48 -13.72
C ALA A 397 -18.62 -20.40 -14.36
N PHE A 398 -18.20 -19.13 -14.33
CA PHE A 398 -18.92 -18.03 -14.96
C PHE A 398 -19.02 -18.21 -16.48
N MET A 399 -17.91 -18.58 -17.12
CA MET A 399 -17.89 -18.83 -18.57
C MET A 399 -18.75 -20.04 -18.97
N ALA A 400 -18.89 -21.04 -18.11
CA ALA A 400 -19.76 -22.19 -18.35
C ALA A 400 -21.26 -21.83 -18.36
N VAL A 401 -21.68 -20.84 -17.56
CA VAL A 401 -23.09 -20.40 -17.49
C VAL A 401 -23.49 -19.52 -18.68
N GLY A 402 -22.56 -18.76 -19.26
CA GLY A 402 -22.83 -17.91 -20.42
C GLY A 402 -22.76 -18.61 -21.78
N GLY A 403 -22.40 -19.90 -21.81
CA GLY A 403 -22.20 -20.69 -23.03
C GLY A 403 -23.37 -21.60 -23.42
N GLY A 404 -24.48 -21.56 -22.68
CA GLY A 404 -25.74 -22.26 -23.00
C GLY A 404 -26.87 -21.26 -23.15
#